data_AF-X1DMV5-F1
#
_entry.id   AF-X1DMV5-F1
#
_cell.length_a   1.000
_cell.length_b   1.000
_cell.length_c   1.000
_cell.angle_alpha   90.00
_cell.angle_beta   90.00
_cell.angle_gamma   90.00
#
_symmetry.space_group_name_H-M   'P 1'
#
loop_
_entity.id
_entity.type
_entity.pdbx_description
1 polymer ?
#
loop_
_entity_poly.entity_id
_entity_poly.type
_entity_poly.pdbx_seq_one_letter_code
_entity_poly.pdbx_strand_id
1 'polypeptide(L)' 'NHIDETTMMEIRNATNKAWVLGNDHFRNEIESLLNRQTHPSPKGGDRRSEKFQNKLL' A
#
# COMPACT_ATOMS: atom_id res chain seq x y z
N ASN A 1 -23.86 9.75 -29.17
CA ASN A 1 -22.62 10.14 -28.48
C ASN A 1 -21.71 8.93 -28.39
N HIS A 2 -20.64 8.92 -29.18
CA HIS A 2 -19.62 7.87 -29.16
C HIS A 2 -18.34 8.48 -28.59
N ILE A 3 -17.70 7.80 -27.65
CA ILE A 3 -16.41 8.19 -27.08
C ILE A 3 -15.34 7.50 -27.92
N ASP A 4 -14.35 8.27 -28.37
CA ASP A 4 -13.21 7.76 -29.14
C ASP A 4 -12.47 6.64 -28.39
N GLU A 5 -11.95 5.64 -29.11
CA GLU A 5 -11.26 4.50 -28.51
C GLU A 5 -10.01 4.91 -27.74
N THR A 6 -9.28 5.93 -28.21
CA THR A 6 -8.09 6.47 -27.53
C THR A 6 -8.47 7.04 -26.18
N THR A 7 -9.50 7.88 -26.16
CA THR A 7 -10.05 8.47 -24.94
C THR A 7 -10.53 7.39 -23.97
N MET A 8 -11.18 6.34 -24.48
CA MET A 8 -11.64 5.24 -23.65
C MET A 8 -10.46 4.45 -23.05
N MET A 9 -9.37 4.29 -23.80
CA MET A 9 -8.15 3.64 -23.33
C MET A 9 -7.43 4.48 -22.27
N GLU A 10 -7.34 5.79 -22.46
CA GLU A 10 -6.75 6.71 -21.48
C GLU A 10 -7.49 6.67 -20.14
N ILE A 11 -8.82 6.70 -20.17
CA ILE A 11 -9.66 6.59 -18.97
C ILE A 11 -9.37 5.28 -18.25
N ARG A 12 -9.39 4.13 -18.96
CA ARG A 12 -9.10 2.82 -18.35
C ARG A 12 -7.71 2.78 -17.72
N ASN A 13 -6.70 3.28 -18.42
CA ASN A 13 -5.34 3.31 -17.94
C ASN A 13 -5.21 4.19 -16.69
N ALA A 14 -5.81 5.38 -16.68
CA ALA A 14 -5.78 6.27 -15.53
C ALA A 14 -6.48 5.66 -14.32
N THR A 15 -7.68 5.09 -14.49
CA THR A 15 -8.44 4.45 -13.42
C THR A 15 -7.73 3.23 -12.85
N ASN A 16 -7.28 2.32 -13.70
CA ASN A 16 -6.61 1.08 -13.25
C ASN A 16 -5.26 1.37 -12.59
N LYS A 17 -4.47 2.31 -13.14
CA LYS A 17 -3.21 2.72 -12.50
C LYS A 17 -3.49 3.37 -11.15
N ALA A 18 -4.46 4.26 -11.06
CA ALA A 18 -4.84 4.88 -9.79
C ALA A 18 -5.30 3.86 -8.72
N TRP A 19 -5.93 2.75 -9.14
CA TRP A 19 -6.30 1.67 -8.23
C TRP A 19 -5.12 0.83 -7.73
N VAL A 20 -4.07 0.70 -8.53
CA VAL A 20 -2.85 -0.03 -8.15
C VAL A 20 -1.92 0.85 -7.31
N LEU A 21 -1.87 2.15 -7.60
CA LEU A 21 -1.06 3.12 -6.85
C LEU A 21 -1.60 3.30 -5.43
N GLY A 22 -0.75 3.05 -4.45
CA GLY A 22 -1.10 3.21 -3.04
C GLY A 22 -1.88 2.03 -2.45
N ASN A 23 -1.88 0.85 -3.07
CA ASN A 23 -2.18 -0.38 -2.33
C ASN A 23 -0.94 -0.84 -1.53
N ASP A 24 -1.10 -1.81 -0.62
CA ASP A 24 -0.01 -2.28 0.24
C ASP A 24 1.17 -2.86 -0.57
N HIS A 25 0.88 -3.55 -1.68
CA HIS A 25 1.91 -4.12 -2.56
C HIS A 25 2.80 -3.03 -3.16
N PHE A 26 2.19 -2.00 -3.77
CA PHE A 26 2.88 -0.85 -4.33
C PHE A 26 3.71 -0.12 -3.27
N ARG A 27 3.14 0.10 -2.07
CA ARG A 27 3.84 0.84 -1.02
C ARG A 27 5.03 0.09 -0.45
N ASN A 28 4.94 -1.24 -0.33
CA ASN A 28 6.05 -2.11 0.04
C ASN A 28 7.18 -2.07 -1.00
N GLU A 29 6.84 -2.08 -2.30
CA GLU A 29 7.82 -1.99 -3.37
C GLU A 29 8.55 -0.63 -3.36
N ILE A 30 7.80 0.46 -3.19
CA ILE A 30 8.37 1.81 -3.08
C ILE A 30 9.23 1.95 -1.81
N GLU A 31 8.82 1.39 -0.68
CA GLU A 31 9.63 1.40 0.57
C GLU A 31 10.97 0.70 0.37
N SER A 32 10.97 -0.44 -0.32
CA SER A 32 12.18 -1.19 -0.68
C SER A 32 13.10 -0.37 -1.59
N LEU A 33 12.55 0.23 -2.66
CA LEU A 33 13.33 1.01 -3.63
C LEU A 33 13.91 2.29 -3.02
N LEU A 34 13.13 2.99 -2.19
CA LEU A 34 13.57 4.23 -1.55
C LEU A 34 14.45 3.98 -0.32
N ASN A 35 14.51 2.73 0.17
CA ASN A 35 15.07 2.37 1.47
C ASN A 35 14.55 3.32 2.59
N ARG A 36 13.27 3.68 2.50
CA ARG A 36 12.62 4.68 3.35
C ARG A 36 11.17 4.31 3.58
N GLN A 37 10.76 4.48 4.84
CA GLN A 37 9.40 4.23 5.28
C GLN A 37 8.36 5.04 4.49
N THR A 38 7.33 4.35 3.99
CA THR A 38 6.20 4.93 3.23
C THR A 38 4.91 5.06 4.04
N HIS A 39 4.89 4.52 5.27
CA HIS A 39 3.73 4.52 6.19
C HIS A 39 4.10 4.88 7.62
N PRO A 40 3.18 5.36 8.45
CA PRO A 40 3.44 5.50 9.88
C PRO A 40 3.83 4.15 10.51
N SER A 41 4.82 4.17 11.40
CA SER A 41 5.10 3.00 12.24
C SER A 41 3.86 2.62 13.05
N PRO A 42 3.59 1.32 13.23
CA PRO A 42 2.51 0.88 14.10
C PRO A 42 2.66 1.52 15.47
N LYS A 43 1.57 2.10 15.97
CA LYS A 43 1.53 2.79 17.26
C LYS A 43 1.12 1.80 18.35
N GLY A 44 1.71 1.95 19.54
CA GLY A 44 1.56 0.98 20.62
C GLY A 44 2.62 -0.12 20.53
N GLY A 45 2.68 -0.94 21.57
CA GLY A 45 3.61 -2.08 21.62
C GLY A 45 2.88 -3.31 22.10
N ASP A 46 3.42 -4.48 21.76
CA ASP A 46 2.86 -5.78 22.12
C ASP A 46 3.04 -6.12 23.62
N ARG A 47 3.49 -5.14 24.44
CA ARG A 47 3.88 -5.34 25.85
C ARG A 47 2.78 -5.94 26.73
N ARG A 48 1.53 -5.87 26.30
CA ARG A 48 0.36 -6.40 27.04
C ARG A 48 -0.19 -7.70 26.46
N SER A 49 0.32 -8.21 25.33
CA SER A 49 -0.20 -9.46 24.78
C SER A 49 0.30 -10.67 25.57
N GLU A 50 -0.50 -11.73 25.56
CA GLU A 50 -0.11 -13.03 26.12
C GLU A 50 1.15 -13.57 25.45
N LYS A 51 1.29 -13.39 24.12
CA LYS A 51 2.50 -13.80 23.39
C LYS A 51 3.75 -13.11 23.90
N PHE A 52 3.69 -11.81 24.16
CA PHE A 52 4.82 -11.06 24.69
C PHE A 52 5.17 -11.47 26.11
N GLN A 53 4.15 -11.63 26.97
CA GLN A 53 4.34 -12.07 28.36
C GLN A 53 4.90 -13.49 28.44
N ASN A 54 4.39 -14.42 27.64
CA ASN A 54 4.86 -15.81 27.59
C ASN A 54 6.30 -15.94 27.06
N LYS A 55 6.78 -14.97 26.27
CA LYS A 55 8.17 -14.95 25.79
C LYS A 55 9.17 -14.43 26.83
N LEU A 56 8.68 -13.73 27.86
CA LEU A 56 9.49 -13.20 28.95
C LEU A 56 9.66 -14.18 30.13
N LEU A 57 8.84 -15.22 30.18
CA LEU A 57 8.93 -16.35 31.11
C LEU A 57 9.91 -17.41 30.57
#